data_AF-A0A831Z541-F1
#
_entry.id   AF-A0A831Z541-F1
#
_cell.length_a   1.000
_cell.length_b   1.000
_cell.length_c   1.000
_cell.angle_alpha   90.00
_cell.angle_beta   90.00
_cell.angle_gamma   90.00
#
_symmetry.space_group_name_H-M   'P 1'
#
loop_
_entity.id
_entity.type
_entity.pdbx_description
1 polymer ?
#
loop_
_entity_poly.entity_id
_entity_poly.type
_entity_poly.pdbx_seq_one_letter_code
_entity_poly.pdbx_strand_id
1 'polypeptide(L)'
;MKVIELKQRERWRVFFNEGLWQAGLYRPEHENIEEIDVLEKHDAPELFYLIRGDIVLVIGENGKIREVGMEAGKAYIIEEWHNAYRPEGVEGLALVIERTNIRTEFKPKSEFQR
;
A
#
# COMPACT_ATOMS: atom_id res chain seq x y z
N MET A 1 -1.37 -27.94 2.78
CA MET A 1 -0.47 -26.95 2.15
C MET A 1 -1.22 -26.33 0.99
N LYS A 2 -1.30 -24.99 0.92
CA LYS A 2 -1.93 -24.26 -0.17
C LYS A 2 -0.85 -23.45 -0.90
N VAL A 3 -0.76 -23.60 -2.22
CA VAL A 3 0.14 -22.80 -3.07
C VAL A 3 -0.69 -21.66 -3.66
N ILE A 4 -0.19 -20.43 -3.58
CA ILE A 4 -0.86 -19.24 -4.09
C ILE A 4 -0.06 -18.69 -5.27
N GLU A 5 -0.73 -18.48 -6.40
CA GLU A 5 -0.12 -17.77 -7.52
C GLU A 5 -0.23 -16.26 -7.29
N LEU A 6 0.92 -15.58 -7.31
CA LEU A 6 1.01 -14.14 -7.03
C LEU A 6 0.68 -13.31 -8.27
N LYS A 7 -0.55 -13.44 -8.77
CA LYS A 7 -1.08 -12.66 -9.92
C LYS A 7 -2.44 -12.09 -9.56
N GLN A 8 -2.66 -10.81 -9.85
CA GLN A 8 -3.99 -10.19 -9.80
C GLN A 8 -4.09 -8.98 -10.74
N ARG A 9 -5.33 -8.58 -11.04
CA ARG A 9 -5.64 -7.32 -11.74
C ARG A 9 -6.44 -6.35 -10.87
N GLU A 10 -7.13 -6.85 -9.85
CA GLU A 10 -7.87 -6.05 -8.89
C GLU A 10 -6.92 -5.31 -7.93
N ARG A 11 -7.43 -4.28 -7.25
CA ARG A 11 -6.67 -3.48 -6.29
C ARG A 11 -6.20 -4.32 -5.11
N TRP A 12 -7.08 -5.14 -4.53
CA TRP A 12 -6.82 -5.86 -3.29
C TRP A 12 -7.38 -7.28 -3.34
N ARG A 13 -6.56 -8.28 -2.97
CA ARG A 13 -6.99 -9.68 -2.84
C ARG A 13 -6.34 -10.34 -1.63
N VAL A 14 -7.13 -10.56 -0.58
CA VAL A 14 -6.74 -11.37 0.57
C VAL A 14 -6.68 -12.85 0.17
N PHE A 15 -5.57 -13.53 0.46
CA PHE A 15 -5.42 -14.98 0.21
C PHE A 15 -5.09 -15.78 1.47
N PHE A 16 -4.78 -15.09 2.57
CA PHE A 16 -4.57 -15.64 3.90
C PHE A 16 -5.22 -14.70 4.92
N ASN A 17 -6.02 -15.23 5.82
CA ASN A 17 -6.65 -14.49 6.92
C ASN A 17 -6.80 -15.47 8.07
N GLU A 18 -6.04 -15.27 9.15
CA GLU A 18 -6.06 -16.15 10.32
C GLU A 18 -5.80 -15.35 11.59
N GLY A 19 -6.76 -15.41 12.52
CA GLY A 19 -6.68 -14.71 13.81
C GLY A 19 -6.55 -13.19 13.66
N LEU A 20 -5.41 -12.65 14.08
CA LEU A 20 -5.17 -11.20 14.12
C LEU A 20 -4.56 -10.64 12.83
N TRP A 21 -4.12 -11.49 11.90
CA TRP A 21 -3.36 -11.07 10.73
C TRP A 21 -3.94 -11.63 9.44
N GLN A 22 -3.89 -10.81 8.40
CA GLN A 22 -4.18 -11.23 7.03
C GLN A 22 -3.03 -10.85 6.10
N ALA A 23 -2.93 -11.59 5.01
CA ALA A 23 -2.03 -11.30 3.92
C ALA A 23 -2.79 -11.30 2.60
N GLY A 24 -2.46 -10.32 1.77
CA GLY A 24 -3.07 -10.17 0.47
C GLY A 24 -2.11 -9.59 -0.55
N LEU A 25 -2.60 -9.54 -1.78
CA LEU A 25 -1.92 -8.87 -2.88
C LEU A 25 -2.52 -7.49 -3.05
N TYR A 26 -1.67 -6.49 -3.15
CA TYR A 26 -2.05 -5.11 -3.45
C TYR A 26 -1.47 -4.67 -4.78
N ARG A 27 -2.31 -4.08 -5.62
CA ARG A 27 -1.93 -3.43 -6.88
C ARG A 27 -2.48 -2.00 -6.84
N PRO A 28 -1.62 -0.97 -6.76
CA PRO A 28 -2.07 0.42 -6.80
C PRO A 28 -2.90 0.70 -8.05
N GLU A 29 -4.02 1.40 -7.88
CA GLU A 29 -4.93 1.76 -8.97
C GLU A 29 -4.49 3.02 -9.72
N HIS A 30 -3.80 3.91 -9.03
CA HIS A 30 -3.26 5.15 -9.57
C HIS A 30 -1.92 4.96 -10.28
N GLU A 31 -1.66 5.80 -11.27
CA GLU A 31 -0.43 5.76 -12.10
C GLU A 31 0.57 6.87 -11.77
N ASN A 32 0.14 7.84 -10.95
CA ASN A 32 0.93 8.99 -10.51
C ASN A 32 0.32 9.56 -9.20
N ILE A 33 1.02 10.52 -8.60
CA ILE A 33 0.61 11.14 -7.33
C ILE A 33 -0.53 12.16 -7.51
N GLU A 34 -0.72 12.69 -8.72
CA GLU A 34 -1.78 13.65 -9.03
C GLU A 34 -3.17 13.01 -9.02
N GLU A 35 -3.27 11.70 -9.29
CA GLU A 35 -4.51 10.93 -9.22
C GLU A 35 -4.96 10.55 -7.79
N ILE A 36 -4.12 10.76 -6.78
CA ILE A 36 -4.42 10.39 -5.40
C ILE A 36 -5.14 11.55 -4.69
N ASP A 37 -6.43 11.44 -4.41
CA ASP A 37 -7.15 12.51 -3.69
C ASP A 37 -7.08 12.37 -2.16
N VAL A 38 -6.86 11.15 -1.67
CA VAL A 38 -6.96 10.80 -0.24
C VAL A 38 -5.79 9.93 0.20
N LEU A 39 -5.32 10.17 1.42
CA LEU A 39 -4.45 9.26 2.15
C LEU A 39 -5.27 8.53 3.20
N GLU A 40 -4.90 7.28 3.48
CA GLU A 40 -5.50 6.46 4.52
C GLU A 40 -4.52 6.21 5.66
N LYS A 41 -5.05 5.98 6.86
CA LYS A 41 -4.26 5.59 8.02
C LYS A 41 -5.00 4.53 8.83
N HIS A 42 -4.29 3.45 9.12
CA HIS A 42 -4.81 2.37 9.96
C HIS A 42 -4.46 2.60 11.44
N ASP A 43 -5.26 2.03 12.33
CA ASP A 43 -4.99 1.97 13.78
C ASP A 43 -3.99 0.85 14.15
N ALA A 44 -3.30 0.28 13.16
CA ALA A 44 -2.26 -0.72 13.31
C ALA A 44 -1.24 -0.61 12.17
N PRO A 45 -0.01 -1.15 12.34
CA PRO A 45 0.99 -1.15 11.29
C PRO A 45 0.57 -2.01 10.10
N GLU A 46 0.94 -1.56 8.91
CA GLU A 46 0.79 -2.29 7.66
C GLU A 46 2.17 -2.52 7.03
N LEU A 47 2.42 -3.74 6.58
CA LEU A 47 3.68 -4.11 5.93
C LEU A 47 3.47 -4.28 4.44
N PHE A 48 4.29 -3.61 3.64
CA PHE A 48 4.38 -3.78 2.20
C PHE A 48 5.70 -4.44 1.80
N TYR A 49 5.65 -5.39 0.88
CA TYR A 49 6.83 -6.01 0.27
C TYR A 49 6.64 -6.12 -1.24
N LEU A 50 7.56 -5.54 -2.01
CA LEU A 50 7.47 -5.53 -3.47
C LEU A 50 7.71 -6.93 -4.03
N ILE A 51 6.72 -7.49 -4.73
CA ILE A 51 6.85 -8.77 -5.41
C ILE A 51 7.49 -8.56 -6.78
N ARG A 52 7.00 -7.58 -7.55
CA ARG A 52 7.55 -7.20 -8.85
C ARG A 52 6.98 -5.87 -9.35
N GLY A 53 7.65 -5.32 -10.36
CA GLY A 53 7.28 -4.05 -10.97
C GLY A 53 7.70 -2.89 -10.08
N ASP A 54 7.03 -1.75 -10.22
CA ASP A 54 7.35 -0.52 -9.51
C ASP A 54 6.12 0.00 -8.75
N ILE A 55 6.35 0.35 -7.48
CA ILE A 55 5.35 0.98 -6.62
C ILE A 55 6.04 2.13 -5.91
N VAL A 56 5.40 3.29 -5.90
CA VAL A 56 5.80 4.43 -5.08
C VAL A 56 4.77 4.60 -3.97
N LEU A 57 5.24 4.53 -2.72
CA LEU A 57 4.46 4.84 -1.54
C LEU A 57 4.45 6.36 -1.35
N VAL A 58 3.27 6.93 -1.15
CA VAL A 58 3.04 8.34 -0.84
C VAL A 58 2.77 8.43 0.65
N ILE A 59 3.71 8.97 1.42
CA ILE A 59 3.63 9.02 2.88
C ILE A 59 3.35 10.44 3.35
N GLY A 60 2.26 10.61 4.10
CA GLY A 60 1.86 11.84 4.77
C GLY A 60 2.30 11.86 6.24
N GLU A 61 3.23 12.73 6.59
CA GLU A 61 3.78 12.84 7.94
C GLU A 61 4.09 14.29 8.29
N ASN A 62 3.73 14.74 9.50
CA ASN A 62 3.98 16.11 9.98
C ASN A 62 3.47 17.21 9.01
N GLY A 63 2.30 16.96 8.39
CA GLY A 63 1.70 17.88 7.40
C GLY A 63 2.45 17.94 6.07
N LYS A 64 3.37 17.02 5.79
CA LYS A 64 4.13 16.94 4.54
C LYS A 64 3.92 15.61 3.83
N ILE A 65 4.12 15.61 2.52
CA ILE A 65 4.16 14.41 1.67
C ILE A 65 5.61 14.08 1.33
N ARG A 66 5.95 12.80 1.36
CA ARG A 66 7.16 12.25 0.74
C ARG A 66 6.84 11.02 -0.08
N GLU A 67 7.57 10.86 -1.18
CA GLU A 67 7.47 9.70 -2.07
C GLU A 67 8.59 8.72 -1.77
N VAL A 68 8.26 7.44 -1.68
CA VAL A 68 9.22 6.35 -1.40
C VAL A 68 9.03 5.26 -2.45
N GLY A 69 9.99 5.15 -3.37
CA GLY A 69 10.06 4.01 -4.28
C GLY A 69 10.32 2.72 -3.51
N MET A 70 9.47 1.72 -3.72
CA MET A 70 9.68 0.39 -3.16
C MET A 70 10.81 -0.33 -3.92
N GLU A 71 11.63 -1.07 -3.20
CA GLU A 71 12.74 -1.84 -3.75
C GLU A 71 12.56 -3.34 -3.45
N ALA A 72 12.96 -4.18 -4.41
CA ALA A 72 12.95 -5.63 -4.23
C ALA A 72 13.87 -6.04 -3.07
N GLY A 73 13.41 -6.99 -2.25
CA GLY A 73 14.16 -7.47 -1.07
C GLY A 73 14.05 -6.58 0.16
N LYS A 74 13.29 -5.48 0.11
CA LYS A 74 13.02 -4.62 1.27
C LYS A 74 11.55 -4.70 1.67
N ALA A 75 11.31 -4.71 2.98
CA ALA A 75 9.99 -4.57 3.57
C ALA A 75 9.81 -3.14 4.10
N TYR A 76 8.62 -2.59 3.92
CA TYR A 76 8.24 -1.25 4.35
C TYR A 76 7.10 -1.40 5.34
N ILE A 77 7.28 -0.92 6.58
CA ILE A 77 6.23 -0.93 7.60
C ILE A 77 5.76 0.51 7.76
N ILE A 78 4.45 0.73 7.65
CA ILE A 78 3.84 2.05 7.66
C ILE A 78 2.85 2.14 8.83
N GLU A 79 2.95 3.22 9.59
CA GLU A 79 1.97 3.63 10.61
C GLU A 79 1.43 5.04 10.35
N GLU A 80 1.93 5.69 9.30
CA GLU A 80 1.61 7.04 8.86
C GLU A 80 0.42 7.05 7.90
N TRP A 81 -0.04 8.26 7.55
CA TRP A 81 -0.95 8.43 6.42
C TRP A 81 -0.26 7.97 5.15
N HIS A 82 -0.93 7.18 4.33
CA HIS A 82 -0.32 6.67 3.12
C HIS A 82 -1.32 6.40 2.00
N ASN A 83 -0.76 6.27 0.81
CA ASN A 83 -1.39 5.69 -0.38
C ASN A 83 -0.23 5.23 -1.29
N ALA A 84 -0.50 4.69 -2.46
CA ALA A 84 0.53 4.30 -3.40
C ALA A 84 0.06 4.45 -4.85
N TYR A 85 1.03 4.54 -5.76
CA TYR A 85 0.78 4.49 -7.20
C TYR A 85 1.83 3.63 -7.90
N ARG A 86 1.52 3.22 -9.14
CA ARG A 86 2.42 2.51 -10.05
C ARG A 86 2.88 3.46 -11.18
N PRO A 87 4.12 3.96 -11.14
CA PRO A 87 4.55 5.06 -12.01
C PRO A 87 4.33 4.72 -13.49
N GLU A 88 3.73 5.64 -14.25
CA GLU A 88 3.53 5.50 -15.70
C GLU A 88 2.71 4.24 -16.10
N GLY A 89 1.89 3.73 -15.18
CA GLY A 89 1.02 2.59 -15.45
C GLY A 89 1.74 1.24 -15.56
N VAL A 90 3.03 1.18 -15.22
CA VAL A 90 3.82 -0.06 -15.22
C VAL A 90 3.22 -1.10 -14.28
N GLU A 91 3.67 -2.35 -14.38
CA GLU A 91 3.26 -3.36 -13.40
C GLU A 91 3.71 -2.93 -11.99
N GLY A 92 2.86 -3.16 -11.00
CA GLY A 92 3.20 -2.96 -9.58
C GLY A 92 2.39 -3.94 -8.75
N LEU A 93 3.08 -4.83 -8.03
CA LEU A 93 2.43 -5.80 -7.15
C LEU A 93 3.19 -5.92 -5.83
N ALA A 94 2.49 -5.68 -4.73
CA ALA A 94 3.01 -5.88 -3.38
C ALA A 94 2.29 -7.03 -2.66
N LEU A 95 3.05 -7.74 -1.83
CA LEU A 95 2.49 -8.46 -0.69
C LEU A 95 2.21 -7.44 0.41
N VAL A 96 1.01 -7.50 0.97
CA VAL A 96 0.64 -6.71 2.14
C VAL A 96 0.29 -7.63 3.30
N ILE A 97 0.77 -7.28 4.49
CA ILE A 97 0.39 -7.92 5.75
C ILE A 97 -0.16 -6.86 6.68
N GLU A 98 -1.40 -7.07 7.13
CA GLU A 98 -2.13 -6.12 7.96
C GLU A 98 -3.00 -6.85 8.99
N ARG A 99 -3.53 -6.13 9.97
CA ARG A 99 -4.47 -6.72 10.93
C ARG A 99 -5.81 -7.03 10.27
N THR A 100 -6.50 -8.06 10.75
CA THR A 100 -7.83 -8.44 10.25
C THR A 100 -8.93 -7.43 10.62
N ASN A 101 -8.75 -6.68 11.71
CA ASN A 101 -9.73 -5.76 12.27
C ASN A 101 -9.18 -4.32 12.36
N ILE A 102 -8.62 -3.83 11.25
CA ILE A 102 -8.18 -2.43 11.17
C ILE A 102 -9.36 -1.47 11.17
N ARG A 103 -9.16 -0.31 11.80
CA ARG A 103 -9.96 0.89 11.55
C ARG A 103 -9.15 1.81 10.66
N THR A 104 -9.78 2.28 9.60
CA THR A 104 -9.15 3.17 8.63
C THR A 104 -9.76 4.56 8.74
N GLU A 105 -8.90 5.55 8.95
CA GLU A 105 -9.23 6.95 8.78
C GLU A 105 -8.78 7.43 7.41
N PHE A 106 -9.51 8.40 6.86
CA PHE A 106 -9.19 8.99 5.55
C PHE A 106 -9.01 10.50 5.70
N LYS A 107 -8.04 11.04 4.97
CA LYS A 107 -7.76 12.47 4.95
C LYS A 107 -7.45 12.93 3.53
N PRO A 108 -7.97 14.09 3.08
CA PRO A 108 -7.62 14.66 1.79
C PRO A 108 -6.10 14.86 1.66
N LYS A 109 -5.51 14.48 0.51
CA LYS A 109 -4.10 14.72 0.21
C LYS A 109 -3.75 16.21 0.26
N SER A 110 -4.71 17.09 -0.03
CA SER A 110 -4.57 18.55 0.00
C SER A 110 -4.28 19.13 1.39
N GLU A 111 -4.48 18.38 2.47
CA GLU A 111 -4.06 18.78 3.83
C GLU A 111 -2.56 18.64 4.07
N PHE A 112 -1.83 17.99 3.15
CA PHE A 112 -0.40 17.78 3.24
C PHE A 112 0.33 18.63 2.20
N GLN A 113 1.39 19.31 2.63
CA GLN A 113 2.26 20.09 1.76
C GLN A 113 3.28 19.18 1.09
N ARG A 114 3.59 19.42 -0.19
CA ARG A 114 4.68 18.69 -0.87
C ARG A 114 6.04 19.26 -0.47
#